data_AF-A0A7Y2QBI3-F1
#
_entry.id   AF-A0A7Y2QBI3-F1
#
_cell.length_a   1.000
_cell.length_b   1.000
_cell.length_c   1.000
_cell.angle_alpha   90.00
_cell.angle_beta   90.00
_cell.angle_gamma   90.00
#
_symmetry.space_group_name_H-M   'P 1'
#
loop_
_entity.id
_entity.type
_entity.pdbx_description
1 polymer ?
#
loop_
_entity_poly.entity_id
_entity_poly.type
_entity_poly.pdbx_seq_one_letter_code
_entity_poly.pdbx_strand_id
1 'polypeptide(L)'
;DQFEELLTKVQTAYGAEDYSTLRKLTTPEAMSYLAEELGENATNGVRNRVSEVKLLQGDIAEAWREDGQDYATLAMRYSSIDAMVDRDSGRLVSGDDRHPGESTEIWTFVRRTGSDWKLAAIQSTEQRAA
;
A
#
# COMPACT_ATOMS: atom_id res chain seq x y z
N ASP A 1 8.17 9.65 -9.71
CA ASP A 1 7.04 9.87 -10.64
C ASP A 1 6.08 8.67 -10.67
N GLN A 2 6.25 7.64 -11.53
CA GLN A 2 5.23 6.58 -11.67
C GLN A 2 5.05 5.67 -10.43
N PHE A 3 6.13 5.19 -9.81
CA PHE A 3 6.02 4.34 -8.61
C PHE A 3 5.54 5.10 -7.37
N GLU A 4 5.87 6.39 -7.28
CA GLU A 4 5.33 7.29 -6.26
C GLU A 4 3.83 7.51 -6.42
N GLU A 5 3.36 7.70 -7.66
CA GLU A 5 1.93 7.79 -7.96
C GLU A 5 1.21 6.49 -7.60
N LEU A 6 1.80 5.33 -7.91
CA LEU A 6 1.25 4.03 -7.52
C LEU A 6 1.21 3.83 -6.01
N LEU A 7 2.30 4.15 -5.29
CA LEU A 7 2.32 4.14 -3.83
C LEU A 7 1.16 4.97 -3.27
N THR A 8 1.07 6.23 -3.71
CA THR A 8 0.06 7.18 -3.23
C THR A 8 -1.35 6.65 -3.50
N LYS A 9 -1.62 6.15 -4.72
CA LYS A 9 -2.92 5.61 -5.09
C LYS A 9 -3.28 4.35 -4.31
N VAL A 10 -2.35 3.42 -4.12
CA VAL A 10 -2.59 2.18 -3.37
C VAL A 10 -2.87 2.49 -1.90
N GLN A 11 -2.00 3.27 -1.24
CA GLN A 11 -2.18 3.63 0.17
C GLN A 11 -3.48 4.41 0.41
N THR A 12 -3.79 5.36 -0.47
CA THR A 12 -5.05 6.13 -0.39
C THR A 12 -6.27 5.22 -0.59
N ALA A 13 -6.25 4.33 -1.58
CA ALA A 13 -7.35 3.41 -1.83
C ALA A 13 -7.53 2.39 -0.69
N TYR A 14 -6.42 1.94 -0.09
CA TYR A 14 -6.45 1.08 1.10
C TYR A 14 -7.10 1.79 2.29
N GLY A 15 -6.65 3.01 2.63
CA GLY A 15 -7.22 3.78 3.73
C GLY A 15 -8.68 4.21 3.52
N ALA A 16 -9.15 4.22 2.27
CA ALA A 16 -10.55 4.48 1.91
C ALA A 16 -11.42 3.20 1.81
N GLU A 17 -10.84 2.02 2.01
CA GLU A 17 -11.46 0.71 1.74
C GLU A 17 -12.00 0.61 0.29
N ASP A 18 -11.36 1.26 -0.68
CA ASP A 18 -11.78 1.27 -2.10
C ASP A 18 -11.27 0.03 -2.84
N TYR A 19 -11.95 -1.09 -2.63
CA TYR A 19 -11.71 -2.36 -3.31
C TYR A 19 -11.73 -2.23 -4.84
N SER A 20 -12.50 -1.29 -5.40
CA SER A 20 -12.63 -1.15 -6.85
C SER A 20 -11.36 -0.57 -7.48
N THR A 21 -10.75 0.39 -6.80
CA THR A 21 -9.48 0.99 -7.21
C THR A 21 -8.32 0.03 -6.94
N LEU A 22 -8.28 -0.62 -5.78
CA LEU A 22 -7.24 -1.61 -5.47
C LEU A 22 -7.17 -2.72 -6.52
N ARG A 23 -8.32 -3.29 -6.93
CA ARG A 23 -8.37 -4.33 -7.99
C ARG A 23 -7.74 -3.91 -9.32
N LYS A 24 -7.74 -2.61 -9.64
CA LYS A 24 -7.12 -2.08 -10.87
C LYS A 24 -5.62 -1.91 -10.70
N LEU A 25 -5.17 -1.52 -9.50
CA LEU A 25 -3.79 -1.19 -9.17
C LEU A 25 -2.94 -2.41 -8.80
N THR A 26 -3.55 -3.53 -8.44
CA THR A 26 -2.84 -4.72 -7.96
C THR A 26 -3.02 -5.93 -8.88
N THR A 27 -2.15 -6.92 -8.71
CA THR A 27 -2.42 -8.28 -9.20
C THR A 27 -3.55 -8.92 -8.37
N PRO A 28 -4.19 -10.01 -8.86
CA PRO A 28 -5.20 -10.74 -8.09
C PRO A 28 -4.69 -11.25 -6.73
N GLU A 29 -3.43 -11.67 -6.68
CA GLU A 29 -2.79 -12.20 -5.47
C GLU A 29 -2.59 -11.08 -4.43
N ALA A 30 -1.98 -9.96 -4.82
CA ALA A 30 -1.83 -8.79 -3.96
C ALA A 30 -3.19 -8.22 -3.53
N MET A 31 -4.20 -8.23 -4.42
CA MET A 31 -5.56 -7.82 -4.05
C MET A 31 -6.13 -8.71 -2.95
N SER A 32 -5.90 -10.02 -3.03
CA SER A 32 -6.45 -10.97 -2.06
C SER A 32 -5.86 -10.73 -0.67
N TYR A 33 -4.55 -10.50 -0.60
CA TYR A 33 -3.87 -10.11 0.64
C TYR A 33 -4.44 -8.82 1.23
N LEU A 34 -4.55 -7.74 0.43
CA LEU A 34 -5.09 -6.46 0.93
C LEU A 34 -6.57 -6.59 1.33
N ALA A 35 -7.35 -7.39 0.62
CA ALA A 35 -8.76 -7.62 0.95
C ALA A 35 -8.92 -8.38 2.27
N GLU A 36 -8.02 -9.32 2.55
CA GLU A 36 -7.96 -10.05 3.82
C GLU A 36 -7.68 -9.08 4.98
N GLU A 37 -6.62 -8.28 4.91
CA GLU A 37 -6.32 -7.29 5.96
C GLU A 37 -7.47 -6.30 6.18
N LEU A 38 -8.08 -5.78 5.10
CA LEU A 38 -9.24 -4.89 5.21
C LEU A 38 -10.44 -5.60 5.85
N GLY A 39 -10.66 -6.88 5.54
CA GLY A 39 -11.72 -7.71 6.12
C GLY A 39 -11.49 -8.02 7.60
N GLU A 40 -10.24 -8.29 8.00
CA GLU A 40 -9.85 -8.48 9.39
C GLU A 40 -10.07 -7.20 10.20
N ASN A 41 -9.64 -6.04 9.67
CA ASN A 41 -9.90 -4.74 10.28
C ASN A 41 -11.40 -4.51 10.50
N ALA A 42 -12.21 -4.73 9.46
CA ALA A 42 -13.66 -4.57 9.54
C ALA A 42 -14.30 -5.52 10.57
N THR A 43 -13.83 -6.77 10.65
CA THR A 43 -14.28 -7.76 11.64
C THR A 43 -13.95 -7.32 13.07
N ASN A 44 -12.81 -6.66 13.25
CA ASN A 44 -12.37 -6.09 14.52
C ASN A 44 -13.00 -4.72 14.83
N GLY A 45 -13.92 -4.22 14.00
CA GLY A 45 -14.61 -2.94 14.20
C GLY A 45 -13.74 -1.71 13.96
N VAL A 46 -12.59 -1.88 13.31
CA VAL A 46 -11.63 -0.80 13.03
C VAL A 46 -11.47 -0.62 11.53
N ARG A 47 -10.92 0.51 11.13
CA ARG A 47 -10.42 0.74 9.77
C ARG A 47 -9.12 1.51 9.83
N ASN A 48 -8.26 1.28 8.86
CA ASN A 48 -7.04 2.03 8.70
C ASN A 48 -7.35 3.34 7.94
N ARG A 49 -6.93 4.49 8.47
CA ARG A 49 -7.08 5.80 7.84
C ARG A 49 -5.70 6.31 7.44
N VAL A 50 -5.45 6.36 6.13
CA VAL A 50 -4.20 6.89 5.57
C VAL A 50 -4.44 8.19 4.84
N SER A 51 -3.57 9.17 5.05
CA SER A 51 -3.55 10.43 4.31
C SER A 51 -2.13 11.01 4.21
N GLU A 52 -1.97 12.07 3.43
CA GLU A 52 -0.68 12.78 3.26
C GLU A 52 0.50 11.86 2.85
N VAL A 53 0.20 10.85 2.02
CA VAL A 53 1.20 9.92 1.51
C VAL A 53 2.18 10.67 0.61
N LYS A 54 3.47 10.53 0.91
CA LYS A 54 4.55 11.13 0.12
C LYS A 54 5.77 10.23 0.10
N LEU A 55 6.26 9.91 -1.09
CA LEU A 55 7.52 9.19 -1.23
C LEU A 55 8.67 10.08 -0.79
N LEU A 56 9.50 9.59 0.14
CA LEU A 56 10.72 10.27 0.57
C LEU A 56 11.93 9.73 -0.17
N GLN A 57 11.97 8.41 -0.38
CA GLN A 57 13.03 7.72 -1.10
C GLN A 57 12.48 6.45 -1.74
N GLY A 58 12.89 6.17 -2.98
CA GLY A 58 12.53 4.95 -3.69
C GLY A 58 13.72 4.48 -4.52
N ASP A 59 14.41 3.45 -4.05
CA ASP A 59 15.56 2.87 -4.73
C ASP A 59 15.14 1.58 -5.42
N ILE A 60 15.45 1.47 -6.72
CA ILE A 60 15.25 0.22 -7.46
C ILE A 60 16.29 -0.78 -6.97
N ALA A 61 15.81 -1.82 -6.27
CA ALA A 61 16.63 -2.92 -5.80
C ALA A 61 16.87 -3.94 -6.93
N GLU A 62 15.84 -4.20 -7.74
CA GLU A 62 15.90 -5.15 -8.84
C GLU A 62 14.95 -4.74 -9.97
N ALA A 63 15.35 -5.02 -11.21
CA ALA A 63 14.47 -4.94 -12.37
C ALA A 63 14.82 -6.07 -13.33
N TRP A 64 13.82 -6.86 -13.71
CA TRP A 64 14.03 -8.02 -14.58
C TRP A 64 12.85 -8.24 -15.50
N ARG A 65 13.03 -9.14 -16.46
CA ARG A 65 11.99 -9.57 -17.39
C ARG A 65 11.88 -11.09 -17.34
N GLU A 66 10.66 -11.58 -17.18
CA GLU A 66 10.35 -13.00 -17.13
C GLU A 66 8.99 -13.25 -17.79
N ASP A 67 8.89 -14.28 -18.63
CA ASP A 67 7.63 -14.69 -19.28
C ASP A 67 6.84 -13.56 -19.98
N GLY A 68 7.56 -12.62 -20.61
CA GLY A 68 6.97 -11.48 -21.31
C GLY A 68 6.45 -10.36 -20.41
N GLN A 69 6.77 -10.40 -19.12
CA GLN A 69 6.42 -9.38 -18.13
C GLN A 69 7.68 -8.66 -17.64
N ASP A 70 7.54 -7.36 -17.42
CA ASP A 70 8.56 -6.56 -16.74
C ASP A 70 8.24 -6.54 -15.23
N TYR A 71 9.27 -6.70 -14.42
CA TYR A 71 9.20 -6.60 -12.98
C TYR A 71 10.16 -5.53 -12.46
N ALA A 72 9.77 -4.90 -11.35
CA ALA A 72 10.62 -3.96 -10.64
C ALA A 72 10.36 -4.07 -9.13
N THR A 73 11.42 -4.24 -8.35
CA THR A 73 11.36 -4.23 -6.88
C THR A 73 12.04 -2.97 -6.38
N LEU A 74 11.33 -2.21 -5.54
CA LEU A 74 11.80 -0.96 -4.96
C LEU A 74 11.85 -1.06 -3.45
N ALA A 75 12.95 -0.61 -2.84
CA ALA A 75 12.98 -0.26 -1.43
C ALA A 75 12.43 1.16 -1.28
N MET A 76 11.30 1.30 -0.60
CA MET A 76 10.55 2.54 -0.49
C MET A 76 10.55 3.02 0.96
N ARG A 77 10.87 4.29 1.15
CA ARG A 77 10.63 5.02 2.39
C ARG A 77 9.69 6.17 2.10
N TYR A 78 8.58 6.23 2.81
CA TYR A 78 7.54 7.22 2.57
C TYR A 78 6.99 7.76 3.90
N SER A 79 6.45 8.98 3.86
CA SER A 79 5.71 9.55 4.97
C SER A 79 4.21 9.43 4.74
N SER A 80 3.44 9.19 5.80
CA SER A 80 1.99 9.26 5.79
C SER A 80 1.45 9.56 7.19
N ILE A 81 0.27 10.18 7.25
CA ILE A 81 -0.55 10.16 8.47
C ILE A 81 -1.34 8.84 8.41
N ASP A 82 -1.09 7.96 9.37
CA ASP A 82 -1.64 6.60 9.42
C ASP A 82 -2.13 6.29 10.84
N ALA A 83 -3.41 5.94 10.93
CA ALA A 83 -4.03 5.56 12.18
C ALA A 83 -5.12 4.49 11.99
N MET A 84 -5.17 3.56 12.93
CA MET A 84 -6.35 2.71 13.13
C MET A 84 -7.41 3.50 13.89
N VAL A 85 -8.60 3.58 13.33
CA VAL A 85 -9.75 4.25 13.94
C VAL A 85 -10.91 3.30 14.10
N ASP A 86 -11.69 3.50 15.15
CA ASP A 86 -12.99 2.87 15.33
C ASP A 86 -13.88 3.24 14.14
N ARG A 87 -14.49 2.23 13.52
CA ARG A 87 -15.22 2.38 12.26
C ARG A 87 -16.44 3.28 12.38
N ASP A 88 -17.15 3.19 13.49
CA ASP A 88 -18.44 3.88 13.67
C ASP A 88 -18.26 5.29 14.23
N SER A 89 -17.40 5.45 15.23
CA SER A 89 -17.17 6.73 15.91
C SER A 89 -16.05 7.56 15.28
N GLY A 90 -15.16 6.94 14.52
CA GLY A 90 -13.94 7.58 13.99
C GLY A 90 -12.90 7.90 15.07
N ARG A 91 -13.09 7.40 16.30
CA ARG A 91 -12.15 7.60 17.41
C ARG A 91 -10.84 6.87 17.12
N LEU A 92 -9.71 7.53 17.38
CA LEU A 92 -8.38 6.93 17.33
C LEU A 92 -8.30 5.70 18.25
N VAL A 93 -7.82 4.59 17.69
CA VAL A 93 -7.55 3.32 18.39
C VAL A 93 -6.04 3.13 18.56
N SER A 94 -5.28 3.21 17.47
CA SER A 94 -3.81 3.16 17.47
C SER A 94 -3.23 3.97 16.30
N GLY A 95 -1.93 4.29 16.35
CA GLY A 95 -1.24 5.14 15.36
C GLY A 95 -1.28 6.64 15.68
N ASP A 96 -1.01 7.47 14.69
CA ASP A 96 -1.09 8.94 14.79
C ASP A 96 -1.94 9.49 13.64
N ASP A 97 -3.02 10.15 14.01
CA ASP A 97 -4.04 10.60 13.10
C ASP A 97 -3.88 12.06 12.68
N ARG A 98 -2.76 12.69 13.08
CA ARG A 98 -2.44 14.12 12.90
C ARG A 98 -1.02 14.38 12.40
N HIS A 99 -0.04 13.57 12.78
CA HIS A 99 1.36 13.81 12.42
C HIS A 99 1.87 12.72 11.46
N PRO A 100 2.56 13.11 10.37
CA PRO A 100 3.15 12.13 9.47
C PRO A 100 4.23 11.29 10.18
N GLY A 101 4.10 9.97 10.08
CA GLY A 101 5.14 9.00 10.40
C GLY A 101 5.85 8.51 9.14
N GLU A 102 7.03 7.91 9.29
CA GLU A 102 7.75 7.29 8.18
C GLU A 102 7.56 5.76 8.21
N SER A 103 7.40 5.17 7.02
CA SER A 103 7.35 3.72 6.82
C SER A 103 8.40 3.29 5.80
N THR A 104 8.99 2.12 6.02
CA THR A 104 9.93 1.49 5.07
C THR A 104 9.36 0.15 4.62
N GLU A 105 9.20 -0.01 3.31
CA GLU A 105 8.59 -1.17 2.69
C GLU A 105 9.31 -1.53 1.39
N ILE A 106 9.34 -2.81 1.04
CA ILE A 106 9.83 -3.29 -0.26
C ILE A 106 8.61 -3.65 -1.10
N TRP A 107 8.48 -3.00 -2.26
CA TRP A 107 7.34 -3.18 -3.17
C TRP A 107 7.82 -3.78 -4.46
N THR A 108 7.18 -4.87 -4.88
CA THR A 108 7.39 -5.46 -6.21
C THR A 108 6.21 -5.12 -7.10
N PHE A 109 6.52 -4.60 -8.28
CA PHE A 109 5.57 -4.25 -9.32
C PHE A 109 5.77 -5.14 -10.54
N VAL A 110 4.68 -5.39 -11.27
CA VAL A 110 4.68 -6.15 -12.52
C VAL A 110 3.87 -5.42 -13.58
N ARG A 111 4.27 -5.56 -14.84
CA ARG A 111 3.43 -5.23 -15.99
C ARG A 111 3.69 -6.17 -17.16
N ARG A 112 2.71 -6.29 -18.05
CA ARG A 112 2.99 -6.69 -19.42
C ARG A 112 3.62 -5.51 -20.17
N THR A 113 4.48 -5.79 -21.13
CA THR A 113 5.09 -4.73 -21.94
C THR A 113 4.00 -3.86 -22.57
N GLY A 114 4.04 -2.54 -22.33
CA GLY A 114 3.05 -1.57 -22.83
C GLY A 114 1.75 -1.46 -22.03
N SER A 115 1.61 -2.18 -20.91
CA SER A 115 0.50 -2.02 -19.96
C SER A 115 0.92 -1.21 -18.72
N ASP A 116 -0.06 -0.81 -17.92
CA ASP A 116 0.19 -0.16 -16.64
C ASP A 116 0.86 -1.10 -15.63
N TRP A 117 1.72 -0.53 -14.79
CA TRP A 117 2.30 -1.22 -13.64
C TRP A 117 1.25 -1.53 -12.59
N LYS A 118 1.37 -2.72 -12.01
CA LYS A 118 0.54 -3.19 -10.90
C LYS A 118 1.40 -3.61 -9.74
N LEU A 119 0.92 -3.38 -8.53
CA LEU A 119 1.51 -3.92 -7.31
C LEU A 119 1.30 -5.44 -7.26
N ALA A 120 2.40 -6.17 -7.10
CA ALA A 120 2.41 -7.63 -7.02
C ALA A 120 2.74 -8.15 -5.60
N ALA A 121 3.56 -7.41 -4.84
CA ALA A 121 3.89 -7.77 -3.47
C ALA A 121 4.28 -6.53 -2.64
N ILE A 122 3.94 -6.57 -1.35
CA ILE A 122 4.41 -5.65 -0.32
C ILE A 122 5.14 -6.48 0.73
N GLN A 123 6.28 -5.99 1.20
CA GLN A 123 7.00 -6.54 2.33
C GLN A 123 7.38 -5.40 3.27
N SER A 124 6.82 -5.40 4.48
CA SER A 124 7.19 -4.42 5.50
C SER A 124 8.55 -4.78 6.12
N THR A 125 9.45 -3.82 6.24
CA THR A 125 10.73 -4.06 6.92
C THR A 125 10.61 -3.98 8.45
N GLU A 126 9.49 -3.48 8.95
CA GLU A 126 9.14 -3.45 10.37
C GLU A 126 7.69 -3.97 10.53
N GLN A 127 7.46 -4.73 11.60
CA GLN A 127 6.12 -5.23 11.96
C GLN A 127 5.24 -4.00 12.22
N ARG A 128 4.21 -3.75 11.38
CA ARG A 128 3.20 -2.72 11.68
C ARG A 128 2.65 -3.05 13.05
N ALA A 129 3.00 -2.23 14.05
CA ALA A 129 2.51 -2.43 15.40
C ALA A 129 0.99 -2.26 15.36
N ALA A 130 0.29 -3.38 15.59
CA ALA A 130 -1.17 -3.42 15.74
C ALA A 130 -1.63 -2.54 16.90
#